data_AF-A0A843HY26-F1
#
_entry.id   AF-A0A843HY26-F1
#
_cell.length_a   1.000
_cell.length_b   1.000
_cell.length_c   1.000
_cell.angle_alpha   90.00
_cell.angle_beta   90.00
_cell.angle_gamma   90.00
#
_symmetry.space_group_name_H-M   'P 1'
#
loop_
_entity.id
_entity.type
_entity.pdbx_description
1 polymer ?
#
loop_
_entity_poly.entity_id
_entity_poly.type
_entity_poly.pdbx_seq_one_letter_code
_entity_poly.pdbx_strand_id
1 'polypeptide(L)'
;MTQYTTYRIATQWLRNDFILCNNIAEIDESIWENAHFNYEDENGNPRDIFQYFITDASESDVEWLEKNFPELLFTYSNLLDCFVLCVDHCGTGWDYVETPVSDELVEIWGDKILYNDSCNPPMFKYNRELIEGGAGN
;
A
#
# COMPACT_ATOMS: atom_id res chain seq x y z
N MET A 1 12.83 -16.34 -7.50
CA MET A 1 12.01 -16.93 -6.43
C MET A 1 11.29 -15.76 -5.82
N THR A 2 9.96 -15.68 -5.98
CA THR A 2 9.20 -14.52 -5.50
C THR A 2 9.28 -14.44 -3.99
N GLN A 3 9.70 -13.30 -3.48
CA GLN A 3 9.74 -13.01 -2.04
C GLN A 3 8.47 -12.30 -1.63
N TYR A 4 8.03 -12.55 -0.40
CA TYR A 4 6.80 -11.97 0.15
C TYR A 4 7.12 -11.22 1.45
N THR A 5 6.34 -10.17 1.69
CA THR A 5 6.29 -9.43 2.95
C THR A 5 4.84 -9.22 3.34
N THR A 6 4.52 -8.59 4.47
CA THR A 6 3.13 -8.24 4.79
C THR A 6 2.77 -6.81 4.43
N TYR A 7 1.49 -6.52 4.21
CA TYR A 7 0.99 -5.17 3.93
C TYR A 7 1.44 -4.16 4.99
N ARG A 8 1.40 -4.53 6.28
CA ARG A 8 1.90 -3.67 7.37
C ARG A 8 3.35 -3.30 7.20
N ILE A 9 4.20 -4.23 6.74
CA ILE A 9 5.61 -3.92 6.52
C ILE A 9 5.74 -3.05 5.29
N ALA A 10 5.14 -3.46 4.17
CA ALA A 10 5.17 -2.75 2.89
C ALA A 10 4.81 -1.27 3.04
N THR A 11 3.72 -0.98 3.73
CA THR A 11 3.23 0.38 3.99
C THR A 11 4.10 1.18 4.97
N GLN A 12 4.86 0.52 5.84
CA GLN A 12 5.79 1.19 6.76
C GLN A 12 7.13 1.57 6.12
N TRP A 13 7.42 1.14 4.88
CA TRP A 13 8.69 1.46 4.20
C TRP A 13 8.93 2.95 4.06
N LEU A 14 7.88 3.70 3.71
CA LEU A 14 7.96 5.14 3.51
C LEU A 14 7.56 5.95 4.74
N ARG A 15 7.20 5.25 5.84
CA ARG A 15 6.70 5.83 7.09
C ARG A 15 5.46 6.72 6.93
N ASN A 16 4.63 6.40 5.95
CA ASN A 16 3.31 6.99 5.83
C ASN A 16 2.41 6.46 6.96
N ASP A 17 1.52 7.31 7.45
CA ASP A 17 0.48 6.95 8.39
C ASP A 17 -0.71 6.34 7.63
N PHE A 18 -1.39 5.38 8.26
CA PHE A 18 -2.56 4.70 7.71
C PHE A 18 -3.65 4.65 8.77
N ILE A 19 -4.77 5.33 8.51
CA ILE A 19 -5.88 5.46 9.45
C ILE A 19 -7.10 4.74 8.88
N LEU A 20 -7.58 3.71 9.59
CA LEU A 20 -8.76 2.95 9.21
C LEU A 20 -9.99 3.87 9.11
N CYS A 21 -10.64 3.88 7.94
CA CYS A 21 -11.82 4.68 7.66
C CYS A 21 -12.76 3.95 6.68
N ASN A 22 -13.39 2.86 7.12
CA ASN A 22 -14.23 2.03 6.24
C ASN A 22 -15.44 2.77 5.65
N ASN A 23 -15.90 3.83 6.29
CA ASN A 23 -17.06 4.60 5.81
C ASN A 23 -16.71 5.52 4.63
N ILE A 24 -15.43 5.70 4.27
CA ILE A 24 -15.03 6.65 3.22
C ILE A 24 -15.67 6.33 1.88
N ALA A 25 -15.85 5.04 1.58
CA ALA A 25 -16.44 4.55 0.34
C ALA A 25 -17.91 4.90 0.14
N GLU A 26 -18.62 5.17 1.23
CA GLU A 26 -20.02 5.62 1.21
C GLU A 26 -20.14 7.15 1.21
N ILE A 27 -19.08 7.85 1.61
CA ILE A 27 -19.07 9.30 1.79
C ILE A 27 -18.51 10.01 0.56
N ASP A 28 -17.52 9.43 -0.11
CA ASP A 28 -16.86 10.00 -1.28
C ASP A 28 -16.91 9.03 -2.46
N GLU A 29 -17.78 9.30 -3.42
CA GLU A 29 -17.92 8.48 -4.63
C GLU A 29 -16.66 8.49 -5.51
N SER A 30 -15.80 9.52 -5.40
CA SER A 30 -14.60 9.65 -6.24
C SER A 30 -13.57 8.56 -6.00
N ILE A 31 -13.62 7.86 -4.85
CA ILE A 31 -12.74 6.72 -4.58
C ILE A 31 -12.93 5.58 -5.60
N TRP A 32 -14.10 5.50 -6.23
CA TRP A 32 -14.39 4.48 -7.24
C TRP A 32 -13.99 4.93 -8.65
N GLU A 33 -13.93 6.25 -8.88
CA GLU A 33 -13.53 6.81 -10.17
C GLU A 33 -12.00 6.92 -10.30
N ASN A 34 -11.32 7.13 -9.17
CA ASN A 34 -9.87 7.36 -9.09
C ASN A 34 -9.06 6.10 -8.71
N ALA A 35 -9.65 4.90 -8.80
CA ALA A 35 -8.95 3.67 -8.46
C ALA A 35 -7.78 3.42 -9.43
N HIS A 36 -6.59 3.18 -8.89
CA HIS A 36 -5.38 2.86 -9.68
C HIS A 36 -5.30 1.38 -10.09
N PHE A 37 -6.28 0.57 -9.67
CA PHE A 37 -6.31 -0.86 -9.85
C PHE A 37 -7.52 -1.33 -10.67
N ASN A 38 -7.43 -2.56 -11.19
CA ASN A 38 -8.56 -3.19 -11.86
C ASN A 38 -9.52 -3.80 -10.83
N TYR A 39 -10.81 -3.62 -11.04
CA TYR A 39 -11.87 -4.20 -10.21
C TYR A 39 -12.01 -5.71 -10.34
N GLU A 40 -11.28 -6.33 -11.26
CA GLU A 40 -11.21 -7.77 -11.43
C GLU A 40 -9.84 -8.30 -10.97
N ASP A 41 -9.84 -9.42 -10.25
CA ASP A 41 -8.64 -10.17 -9.89
C ASP A 41 -8.06 -10.93 -11.10
N GLU A 42 -6.95 -11.63 -10.89
CA GLU A 42 -6.27 -12.41 -11.94
C GLU A 42 -7.13 -13.54 -12.53
N ASN A 43 -8.19 -13.95 -11.81
CA ASN A 43 -9.12 -15.00 -12.20
C ASN A 43 -10.41 -14.44 -12.81
N GLY A 44 -10.53 -13.11 -12.95
CA GLY A 44 -11.73 -12.42 -13.44
C GLY A 44 -12.86 -12.34 -12.41
N ASN A 45 -12.57 -12.57 -11.12
CA ASN A 45 -13.55 -12.33 -10.05
C ASN A 45 -13.54 -10.85 -9.66
N PRO A 46 -14.69 -10.27 -9.31
CA PRO A 46 -14.74 -8.95 -8.70
C PRO A 46 -13.87 -8.88 -7.45
N ARG A 47 -13.05 -7.83 -7.32
CA ARG A 47 -12.35 -7.49 -6.10
C ARG A 47 -13.32 -6.81 -5.15
N ASP A 48 -13.57 -7.46 -4.02
CA ASP A 48 -14.33 -6.89 -2.92
C ASP A 48 -13.37 -6.20 -1.95
N ILE A 49 -13.46 -4.87 -1.83
CA ILE A 49 -12.67 -4.13 -0.85
C ILE A 49 -13.37 -4.22 0.51
N PHE A 50 -12.65 -4.71 1.53
CA PHE A 50 -13.18 -4.92 2.88
C PHE A 50 -12.77 -3.82 3.85
N GLN A 51 -11.60 -3.20 3.65
CA GLN A 51 -11.10 -2.14 4.51
C GLN A 51 -10.48 -1.00 3.71
N TYR A 52 -10.64 0.21 4.25
CA TYR A 52 -10.12 1.44 3.66
C TYR A 52 -9.25 2.17 4.68
N PHE A 53 -8.06 2.60 4.27
CA PHE A 53 -7.15 3.35 5.13
C PHE A 53 -6.75 4.67 4.46
N ILE A 54 -7.04 5.78 5.13
CA ILE A 54 -6.55 7.10 4.69
C ILE A 54 -5.06 7.18 4.97
N THR A 55 -4.30 7.75 4.03
CA THR A 55 -2.85 7.90 4.17
C THR A 55 -2.35 9.30 3.80
N ASP A 56 -1.22 9.70 4.39
CA ASP A 56 -0.48 10.93 4.07
C ASP A 56 0.56 10.73 2.95
N ALA A 57 0.54 9.57 2.29
CA ALA A 57 1.34 9.27 1.12
C ALA A 57 1.14 10.32 0.02
N SER A 58 2.23 10.82 -0.55
CA SER A 58 2.18 11.62 -1.78
C SER A 58 2.01 10.73 -3.01
N GLU A 59 1.73 11.33 -4.16
CA GLU A 59 1.65 10.61 -5.44
C GLU A 59 2.92 9.80 -5.71
N SER A 60 4.10 10.38 -5.50
CA SER A 60 5.39 9.68 -5.65
C SER A 60 5.58 8.54 -4.65
N ASP A 61 5.01 8.65 -3.44
CA ASP A 61 5.04 7.58 -2.45
C ASP A 61 4.16 6.41 -2.91
N VAL A 62 2.97 6.69 -3.45
CA VAL A 62 2.04 5.68 -3.98
C VAL A 62 2.65 4.99 -5.20
N GLU A 63 3.18 5.73 -6.17
CA GLU A 63 3.86 5.15 -7.34
C GLU A 63 5.01 4.23 -6.93
N TRP A 64 5.79 4.64 -5.93
CA TRP A 64 6.88 3.82 -5.41
C TRP A 64 6.34 2.56 -4.71
N LEU A 65 5.28 2.67 -3.91
CA LEU A 65 4.67 1.55 -3.21
C LEU A 65 4.05 0.54 -4.19
N GLU A 66 3.27 0.99 -5.17
CA GLU A 66 2.64 0.13 -6.18
C GLU A 66 3.69 -0.58 -7.06
N LYS A 67 4.78 0.11 -7.42
CA LYS A 67 5.89 -0.51 -8.16
C LYS A 67 6.56 -1.64 -7.38
N ASN A 68 6.70 -1.46 -6.06
CA ASN A 68 7.48 -2.34 -5.21
C ASN A 68 6.67 -3.43 -4.52
N PHE A 69 5.38 -3.19 -4.33
CA PHE A 69 4.39 -4.05 -3.69
C PHE A 69 3.11 -4.02 -4.54
N PRO A 70 3.08 -4.76 -5.66
CA PRO A 70 2.05 -4.62 -6.70
C PRO A 70 0.64 -5.06 -6.27
N GLU A 71 0.50 -5.71 -5.12
CA GLU A 71 -0.80 -6.06 -4.57
C GLU A 71 -1.39 -4.97 -3.67
N LEU A 72 -0.63 -3.92 -3.33
CA LEU A 72 -1.22 -2.76 -2.65
C LEU A 72 -2.11 -1.99 -3.63
N LEU A 73 -3.35 -1.75 -3.22
CA LEU A 73 -4.35 -1.09 -4.06
C LEU A 73 -4.60 0.32 -3.53
N PHE A 74 -4.27 1.35 -4.31
CA PHE A 74 -4.55 2.73 -3.94
C PHE A 74 -5.67 3.34 -4.78
N THR A 75 -6.36 4.30 -4.17
CA THR A 75 -7.29 5.22 -4.83
C THR A 75 -7.11 6.62 -4.24
N TYR A 76 -7.73 7.62 -4.85
CA TYR A 76 -7.67 9.00 -4.41
C TYR A 76 -9.05 9.54 -4.04
N SER A 77 -9.16 10.12 -2.84
CA SER A 77 -10.36 10.83 -2.39
C SER A 77 -10.26 12.30 -2.77
N ASN A 78 -11.12 12.76 -3.70
CA ASN A 78 -11.22 14.18 -4.04
C ASN A 78 -11.82 15.00 -2.90
N LEU A 79 -12.63 14.38 -2.02
CA LEU A 79 -13.26 15.06 -0.90
C LEU A 79 -12.24 15.40 0.22
N LEU A 80 -11.36 14.46 0.53
CA LEU A 80 -10.34 14.61 1.57
C LEU A 80 -8.99 15.10 1.03
N ASP A 81 -8.82 15.10 -0.29
CA ASP A 81 -7.58 15.46 -0.99
C ASP A 81 -6.40 14.61 -0.53
N CYS A 82 -6.61 13.29 -0.47
CA CYS A 82 -5.61 12.34 -0.01
C CYS A 82 -5.78 10.95 -0.64
N PHE A 83 -4.71 10.16 -0.61
CA PHE A 83 -4.76 8.76 -1.03
C PHE A 83 -5.43 7.88 0.03
N VAL A 84 -6.06 6.82 -0.45
CA VAL A 84 -6.71 5.79 0.34
C VAL A 84 -6.18 4.43 -0.12
N LEU A 85 -5.66 3.65 0.82
CA LEU A 85 -5.34 2.25 0.60
C LEU A 85 -6.61 1.40 0.74
N CYS A 86 -6.88 0.59 -0.27
CA CYS A 86 -7.95 -0.38 -0.35
C CYS A 86 -7.40 -1.78 -0.07
N VAL A 87 -8.00 -2.52 0.88
CA VAL A 87 -7.60 -3.89 1.22
C VAL A 87 -8.71 -4.85 0.82
N ASP A 88 -8.42 -5.77 -0.10
CA ASP A 88 -9.37 -6.72 -0.70
C ASP A 88 -9.35 -8.13 -0.06
N HIS A 89 -8.70 -8.27 1.09
CA HIS A 89 -8.64 -9.53 1.83
C HIS A 89 -9.71 -9.63 2.93
N CYS A 90 -10.53 -10.68 2.85
CA CYS A 90 -11.58 -10.95 3.82
C CYS A 90 -11.04 -11.69 5.07
N GLY A 91 -11.27 -11.13 6.25
CA GLY A 91 -11.20 -11.86 7.54
C GLY A 91 -9.83 -12.02 8.19
N THR A 92 -8.73 -11.74 7.49
CA THR A 92 -7.38 -11.69 8.07
C THR A 92 -7.05 -10.24 8.44
N GLY A 93 -6.45 -10.01 9.61
CA GLY A 93 -5.96 -8.69 9.97
C GLY A 93 -5.01 -8.19 8.88
N TRP A 94 -5.19 -6.95 8.42
CA TRP A 94 -4.41 -6.35 7.34
C TRP A 94 -2.89 -6.49 7.54
N ASP A 95 -2.46 -6.63 8.79
CA ASP A 95 -1.08 -6.80 9.23
C ASP A 95 -0.43 -8.13 8.85
N TYR A 96 -1.25 -9.13 8.51
CA TYR A 96 -0.82 -10.47 8.10
C TYR A 96 -1.09 -10.77 6.63
N VAL A 97 -1.66 -9.84 5.87
CA VAL A 97 -1.86 -10.02 4.43
C VAL A 97 -0.49 -10.00 3.76
N GLU A 98 -0.12 -11.10 3.10
CA GLU A 98 1.12 -11.19 2.36
C GLU A 98 1.01 -10.44 1.02
N THR A 99 2.09 -9.81 0.58
CA THR A 99 2.26 -9.19 -0.74
C THR A 99 3.61 -9.59 -1.30
N PRO A 100 3.72 -9.88 -2.61
CA PRO A 100 5.01 -10.06 -3.26
C PRO A 100 5.80 -8.76 -3.23
N VAL A 101 7.12 -8.91 -3.28
CA VAL A 101 8.07 -7.80 -3.36
C VAL A 101 8.72 -7.79 -4.73
N SER A 102 8.93 -6.60 -5.29
CA SER A 102 9.62 -6.43 -6.58
C SER A 102 11.02 -7.06 -6.58
N ASP A 103 11.40 -7.65 -7.73
CA ASP A 103 12.73 -8.24 -7.89
C ASP A 103 13.86 -7.22 -7.65
N GLU A 104 13.64 -5.95 -8.02
CA GLU A 104 14.60 -4.85 -7.79
C GLU A 104 14.88 -4.64 -6.29
N LEU A 105 13.85 -4.62 -5.45
CA LEU A 105 14.02 -4.52 -4.00
C LEU A 105 14.71 -5.76 -3.43
N VAL A 106 14.34 -6.95 -3.92
CA VAL A 106 14.97 -8.21 -3.50
C VAL A 106 16.46 -8.24 -3.85
N GLU A 107 16.86 -7.74 -5.01
CA GLU A 107 18.28 -7.66 -5.39
C GLU A 107 19.09 -6.72 -4.50
N ILE A 108 18.50 -5.58 -4.09
CA ILE A 108 19.19 -4.58 -3.27
C ILE A 108 19.36 -5.06 -1.82
N TRP A 109 18.35 -5.74 -1.28
CA TRP A 109 18.26 -6.01 0.17
C TRP A 109 18.34 -7.49 0.55
N GLY A 110 18.08 -8.39 -0.40
CA GLY A 110 18.05 -9.84 -0.20
C GLY A 110 17.09 -10.25 0.92
N ASP A 111 17.54 -11.18 1.77
CA ASP A 111 16.74 -11.74 2.87
C ASP A 111 16.37 -10.73 3.98
N LYS A 112 16.88 -9.49 3.92
CA LYS A 112 16.55 -8.44 4.91
C LYS A 112 15.16 -7.83 4.70
N ILE A 113 14.54 -8.10 3.55
CA ILE A 113 13.15 -7.73 3.23
C ILE A 113 12.14 -8.74 3.78
N LEU A 114 12.58 -9.99 3.90
CA LEU A 114 11.77 -11.09 4.37
C LEU A 114 11.51 -10.95 5.86
N TYR A 115 10.24 -10.85 6.21
CA TYR A 115 9.83 -10.72 7.59
C TYR A 115 9.10 -11.96 8.07
N ASN A 116 9.52 -12.44 9.23
CA ASN A 116 8.80 -13.47 9.99
C ASN A 116 8.13 -12.91 11.27
N ASP A 117 8.17 -11.59 11.48
CA ASP A 117 7.68 -10.91 12.71
C ASP A 117 7.27 -9.46 12.44
N SER A 118 5.99 -9.26 12.14
CA SER A 118 5.39 -7.95 11.82
C SER A 118 5.56 -6.88 12.92
N CYS A 119 6.09 -7.19 14.10
CA CYS A 119 6.10 -6.26 15.23
C CYS A 119 7.14 -5.14 15.16
N ASN A 120 8.19 -5.21 14.33
CA ASN A 120 9.32 -4.29 14.51
C ASN A 120 10.13 -3.96 13.22
N PRO A 121 9.54 -3.30 12.19
CA PRO A 121 10.12 -3.09 10.86
C PRO A 121 11.59 -2.67 10.91
N PRO A 122 12.50 -3.11 10.00
CA PRO A 122 13.74 -2.39 9.86
C PRO A 122 13.32 -0.99 9.42
N MET A 123 13.60 -0.03 10.28
CA MET A 123 13.49 1.37 9.93
C MET A 123 14.43 1.60 8.75
N PHE A 124 13.93 1.45 7.53
CA PHE A 124 14.73 1.66 6.34
C PHE A 124 15.23 3.11 6.42
N LYS A 125 16.51 3.26 6.08
CA LYS A 125 17.27 4.51 6.22
C LYS A 125 16.85 5.57 5.19
N TYR A 126 15.79 5.30 4.44
CA TYR A 126 15.23 6.18 3.44
C TYR A 126 14.14 6.98 4.14
N ASN A 127 14.54 8.14 4.67
CA ASN A 127 13.57 9.21 4.88
C ASN A 127 12.97 9.55 3.50
N ARG A 128 11.72 10.04 3.50
CA ARG A 128 10.97 10.63 2.37
C ARG A 128 11.83 11.45 1.38
N GLU A 129 12.96 11.99 1.85
CA GLU A 129 14.00 12.71 1.10
C GLU A 129 14.59 11.99 -0.13
N LEU A 130 14.46 10.66 -0.26
CA LEU A 130 15.10 9.90 -1.36
C LEU A 130 14.16 9.52 -2.51
N ILE A 131 12.86 9.79 -2.41
CA ILE A 131 11.95 9.69 -3.55
C ILE A 131 11.87 11.10 -4.15
N GLU A 132 12.69 11.37 -5.17
CA GLU A 132 12.68 12.64 -5.90
C GLU A 132 11.26 12.92 -6.44
N GLY A 133 10.48 13.74 -5.71
CA GLY A 133 9.11 14.09 -6.07
C GLY A 133 8.20 14.44 -4.90
N GLY A 134 8.48 13.91 -3.70
CA GLY A 134 7.72 14.23 -2.48
C GLY A 134 8.01 15.65 -1.99
N ALA A 135 7.30 16.63 -2.54
CA ALA A 135 7.48 18.05 -2.27
C ALA A 135 7.47 18.35 -0.76
N GLY A 136 8.64 18.75 -0.26
CA GLY A 136 8.69 19.65 0.88
C GLY A 136 8.20 21.03 0.44
N ASN A 137 7.13 21.50 1.08
CA ASN A 137 6.93 22.87 1.55
C ASN A 137 5.80 22.90 2.57
#